data_AF-A0A935ZR87-F1
#
_entry.id   AF-A0A935ZR87-F1
#
_cell.length_a   1.000
_cell.length_b   1.000
_cell.length_c   1.000
_cell.angle_alpha   90.00
_cell.angle_beta   90.00
_cell.angle_gamma   90.00
#
_symmetry.space_group_name_H-M   'P 1'
#
loop_
_entity.id
_entity.type
_entity.pdbx_description
1 polymer ?
#
loop_
_entity_poly.entity_id
_entity_poly.type
_entity_poly.pdbx_seq_one_letter_code
_entity_poly.pdbx_strand_id
1 'polypeptide(L)'
;MTAPPQHSATATIQVIVQTDNAWNLDRFVAEVNEMPESAAGDHPLALYFSGKTRYDLDAPGRVGETTCTPRDYLLPSTTPALWTLRRLRIGEASRCRDIGGRQAQLEAFALAVTSSTAVEVPPQGITRRLSDREVESIADQVGARVVWEVGEAAMRASEAPTSAEKKP
;
A
#
# COMPACT_ATOMS: atom_id res chain seq x y z
N MET A 1 -14.88 20.40 2.64
CA MET A 1 -14.52 19.39 3.65
C MET A 1 -13.00 19.39 3.81
N THR A 2 -12.39 18.67 4.75
CA THR A 2 -10.92 18.67 4.92
C THR A 2 -10.39 17.48 4.14
N ALA A 3 -9.32 17.64 3.34
CA ALA A 3 -8.71 16.50 2.64
C ALA A 3 -8.47 15.36 3.65
N PRO A 4 -8.79 14.09 3.32
CA PRO A 4 -8.61 12.98 4.24
C PRO A 4 -7.21 13.01 4.87
N PRO A 5 -7.06 12.70 6.17
CA PRO A 5 -5.79 12.84 6.90
C PRO A 5 -4.62 12.14 6.21
N GLN A 6 -4.94 11.12 5.41
CA GLN A 6 -4.03 10.32 4.60
C GLN A 6 -3.33 11.11 3.48
N HIS A 7 -3.85 12.26 3.03
CA HIS A 7 -3.20 13.12 2.02
C HIS A 7 -2.22 14.14 2.60
N SER A 8 -2.08 14.22 3.94
CA SER A 8 -1.06 15.06 4.56
C SER A 8 0.34 14.56 4.22
N ALA A 9 1.29 15.48 4.04
CA ALA A 9 2.71 15.14 3.86
C ALA A 9 3.31 14.38 5.06
N THR A 10 2.68 14.48 6.23
CA THR A 10 3.06 13.76 7.47
C THR A 10 2.20 12.53 7.74
N ALA A 11 1.26 12.19 6.85
CA ALA A 11 0.41 11.04 7.02
C ALA A 11 1.25 9.76 7.09
N THR A 12 1.06 9.01 8.15
CA THR A 12 1.56 7.64 8.25
C THR A 12 0.70 6.78 7.35
N ILE A 13 1.33 6.02 6.47
CA ILE A 13 0.63 5.12 5.55
C ILE A 13 0.67 3.72 6.16
N GLN A 14 -0.48 3.08 6.25
CA GLN A 14 -0.58 1.69 6.69
C GLN A 14 -1.00 0.83 5.50
N VAL A 15 -0.26 -0.23 5.25
CA VAL A 15 -0.47 -1.12 4.10
C VAL A 15 -0.61 -2.55 4.60
N ILE A 16 -1.61 -3.24 4.06
CA ILE A 16 -1.75 -4.69 4.12
C ILE A 16 -1.47 -5.18 2.69
N VAL A 17 -0.46 -6.02 2.53
CA VAL A 17 -0.04 -6.50 1.19
C VAL A 17 -1.11 -7.40 0.58
N GLN A 18 -1.11 -7.53 -0.75
CA GLN A 18 -2.13 -8.31 -1.45
C GLN A 18 -2.07 -9.80 -1.09
N THR A 19 -0.87 -10.28 -0.76
CA THR A 19 -0.62 -11.68 -0.39
C THR A 19 -0.93 -12.01 1.07
N ASP A 20 -1.41 -11.04 1.85
CA ASP A 20 -1.80 -11.24 3.25
C ASP A 20 -3.03 -12.18 3.36
N ASN A 21 -2.97 -13.13 4.28
CA ASN A 21 -4.01 -14.14 4.48
C ASN A 21 -5.24 -13.61 5.23
N ALA A 22 -5.21 -12.38 5.73
CA ALA A 22 -6.38 -11.72 6.28
C ALA A 22 -7.37 -11.28 5.21
N TRP A 23 -6.96 -11.20 3.93
CA TRP A 23 -7.87 -10.88 2.85
C TRP A 23 -8.77 -12.07 2.47
N ASN A 24 -10.06 -11.80 2.34
CA ASN A 24 -11.02 -12.69 1.68
C ASN A 24 -10.90 -12.55 0.15
N LEU A 25 -9.80 -13.08 -0.40
CA LEU A 25 -9.52 -13.01 -1.84
C LEU A 25 -10.47 -13.88 -2.67
N ASP A 26 -11.04 -14.95 -2.08
CA ASP A 26 -12.03 -15.78 -2.77
C ASP A 26 -13.30 -14.99 -3.09
N ARG A 27 -13.79 -14.22 -2.12
CA ARG A 27 -14.91 -13.29 -2.33
C ARG A 27 -14.57 -12.24 -3.40
N PHE A 28 -13.38 -11.63 -3.31
CA PHE A 28 -12.92 -10.65 -4.28
C PHE A 28 -12.93 -11.20 -5.72
N VAL A 29 -12.34 -12.38 -5.91
CA VAL A 29 -12.27 -13.02 -7.23
C VAL A 29 -13.66 -13.37 -7.75
N ALA A 30 -14.55 -13.89 -6.90
CA ALA A 30 -15.93 -14.19 -7.28
C ALA A 30 -16.67 -12.92 -7.73
N GLU A 31 -16.62 -11.85 -6.93
CA GLU A 31 -17.29 -10.58 -7.26
C GLU A 31 -16.72 -9.94 -8.54
N VAL A 32 -15.40 -9.92 -8.73
CA VAL A 32 -14.77 -9.38 -9.95
C VAL A 32 -15.15 -10.18 -11.20
N ASN A 33 -15.27 -11.51 -11.11
CA ASN A 33 -15.67 -12.35 -12.24
C ASN A 33 -17.14 -12.15 -12.65
N GLU A 34 -17.99 -11.69 -11.73
CA GLU A 34 -19.39 -11.38 -12.00
C GLU A 34 -19.60 -9.94 -12.49
N MET A 35 -18.60 -9.07 -12.32
CA MET A 35 -18.64 -7.68 -12.77
C MET A 35 -18.33 -7.57 -14.28
N PRO A 36 -18.93 -6.58 -14.98
CA PRO A 36 -18.44 -6.19 -16.30
C PRO A 36 -16.96 -5.82 -16.24
N GLU A 37 -16.17 -6.21 -17.24
CA GLU A 37 -14.72 -5.94 -17.29
C GLU A 37 -14.39 -4.45 -17.08
N SER A 38 -15.22 -3.56 -17.64
CA SER A 38 -15.08 -2.11 -17.49
C SER A 38 -15.27 -1.59 -16.05
N ALA A 39 -15.90 -2.36 -15.18
CA ALA A 39 -16.20 -2.00 -13.79
C ALA A 39 -15.27 -2.71 -12.77
N ALA A 40 -14.54 -3.76 -13.17
CA ALA A 40 -13.64 -4.50 -12.28
C ALA A 40 -12.58 -3.60 -11.62
N GLY A 41 -12.13 -2.56 -12.33
CA GLY A 41 -11.18 -1.57 -11.80
C GLY A 41 -11.74 -0.63 -10.73
N ASP A 42 -13.06 -0.57 -10.57
CA ASP A 42 -13.76 0.24 -9.55
C ASP A 42 -14.11 -0.58 -8.29
N HIS A 43 -13.78 -1.87 -8.28
CA HIS A 43 -13.90 -2.72 -7.10
C HIS A 43 -13.02 -2.15 -5.96
N PRO A 44 -13.52 -2.05 -4.71
CA PRO A 44 -12.78 -1.43 -3.60
C PRO A 44 -11.39 -2.03 -3.38
N LEU A 45 -11.24 -3.36 -3.39
CA LEU A 45 -9.93 -4.00 -3.29
C LEU A 45 -9.02 -3.75 -4.51
N ALA A 46 -9.55 -3.63 -5.73
CA ALA A 46 -8.74 -3.31 -6.90
C ALA A 46 -8.20 -1.86 -6.80
N LEU A 47 -9.04 -0.94 -6.34
CA LEU A 47 -8.66 0.44 -6.05
C LEU A 47 -7.61 0.52 -4.94
N TYR A 48 -7.75 -0.28 -3.87
CA TYR A 48 -6.78 -0.39 -2.79
C TYR A 48 -5.43 -0.93 -3.27
N PHE A 49 -5.40 -2.09 -3.94
CA PHE A 49 -4.15 -2.72 -4.40
C PHE A 49 -3.44 -1.89 -5.47
N SER A 50 -4.18 -1.14 -6.30
CA SER A 50 -3.57 -0.20 -7.26
C SER A 50 -2.95 1.04 -6.61
N GLY A 51 -3.19 1.26 -5.31
CA GLY A 51 -2.73 2.44 -4.58
C GLY A 51 -3.51 3.72 -4.89
N LYS A 52 -4.58 3.65 -5.70
CA LYS A 52 -5.43 4.81 -6.05
C LYS A 52 -6.06 5.46 -4.82
N THR A 53 -6.41 4.64 -3.82
CA THR A 53 -6.96 5.13 -2.53
C THR A 53 -5.88 5.47 -1.51
N ARG A 54 -4.60 5.45 -1.91
CA ARG A 54 -3.44 5.59 -1.01
C ARG A 54 -3.46 4.61 0.17
N TYR A 55 -4.02 3.42 -0.07
CA TYR A 55 -4.18 2.36 0.92
C TYR A 55 -5.13 2.75 2.07
N ASP A 56 -6.10 3.63 1.79
CA ASP A 56 -7.23 3.86 2.68
C ASP A 56 -8.12 2.62 2.73
N LEU A 57 -8.25 2.02 3.92
CA LEU A 57 -9.10 0.85 4.15
C LEU A 57 -10.60 1.20 4.16
N ASP A 58 -10.93 2.47 4.35
CA ASP A 58 -12.30 2.97 4.46
C ASP A 58 -12.75 3.71 3.18
N ALA A 59 -11.91 3.73 2.14
CA ALA A 59 -12.26 4.32 0.87
C ALA A 59 -13.40 3.55 0.18
N PRO A 60 -14.48 4.23 -0.26
CA PRO A 60 -15.60 3.57 -0.89
C PRO A 60 -15.25 3.12 -2.31
N GLY A 61 -15.68 1.92 -2.67
CA GLY A 61 -15.69 1.36 -4.02
C GLY A 61 -17.05 0.74 -4.34
N ARG A 62 -17.28 0.39 -5.61
CA ARG A 62 -18.56 -0.15 -6.07
C ARG A 62 -18.46 -1.63 -6.42
N VAL A 63 -19.45 -2.39 -5.99
CA VAL A 63 -19.65 -3.81 -6.32
C VAL A 63 -21.11 -3.99 -6.73
N GLY A 64 -21.37 -3.99 -8.03
CA GLY A 64 -22.72 -3.84 -8.56
C GLY A 64 -23.36 -2.53 -8.08
N GLU A 65 -24.53 -2.63 -7.46
CA GLU A 65 -25.26 -1.49 -6.87
C GLU A 65 -24.85 -1.17 -5.42
N THR A 66 -23.93 -1.96 -4.84
CA THR A 66 -23.52 -1.82 -3.43
C THR A 66 -22.23 -1.01 -3.32
N THR A 67 -22.16 -0.15 -2.30
CA THR A 67 -20.92 0.51 -1.89
C THR A 67 -20.26 -0.32 -0.79
N CYS A 68 -19.02 -0.74 -1.02
CA CYS A 68 -18.19 -1.49 -0.08
C CYS A 68 -16.86 -0.76 0.14
N THR A 69 -16.12 -1.15 1.17
CA THR A 69 -14.77 -0.66 1.47
C THR A 69 -13.77 -1.81 1.47
N PRO A 70 -12.46 -1.58 1.30
CA PRO A 70 -11.45 -2.62 1.47
C PRO A 70 -11.57 -3.35 2.82
N ARG A 71 -11.89 -2.63 3.91
CA ARG A 71 -12.06 -3.21 5.25
C ARG A 71 -13.10 -4.35 5.29
N ASP A 72 -14.15 -4.26 4.48
CA ASP A 72 -15.22 -5.28 4.41
C ASP A 72 -14.74 -6.64 3.87
N TYR A 73 -13.51 -6.71 3.35
CA TYR A 73 -12.87 -7.92 2.85
C TYR A 73 -11.85 -8.52 3.82
N LEU A 74 -11.66 -7.94 5.01
CA LEU A 74 -10.83 -8.54 6.04
C LEU A 74 -11.60 -9.64 6.77
N LEU A 75 -10.97 -10.81 6.90
CA LEU A 75 -11.51 -11.94 7.63
C LEU A 75 -11.50 -11.65 9.14
N PRO A 76 -12.62 -11.82 9.86
CA PRO A 76 -12.72 -11.45 11.28
C PRO A 76 -11.84 -12.32 12.19
N SER A 77 -11.44 -13.51 11.72
CA SER A 77 -10.61 -14.46 12.47
C SER A 77 -9.10 -14.26 12.28
N THR A 78 -8.69 -13.34 11.41
CA THR A 78 -7.29 -13.19 11.01
C THR A 78 -6.82 -11.77 11.28
N THR A 79 -5.74 -11.62 12.04
CA THR A 79 -5.12 -10.30 12.25
C THR A 79 -4.22 -10.00 11.06
N PRO A 80 -4.45 -8.91 10.30
CA PRO A 80 -3.62 -8.58 9.15
C PRO A 80 -2.20 -8.16 9.55
N ALA A 81 -1.22 -8.46 8.71
CA ALA A 81 0.10 -7.88 8.82
C ALA A 81 0.07 -6.42 8.34
N LEU A 82 0.35 -5.50 9.25
CA LEU A 82 0.37 -4.08 8.98
C LEU A 82 1.81 -3.62 8.77
N TRP A 83 2.05 -2.99 7.61
CA TRP A 83 3.28 -2.29 7.29
C TRP A 83 3.07 -0.80 7.44
N THR A 84 3.89 -0.17 8.26
CA THR A 84 3.85 1.27 8.49
C THR A 84 4.94 1.95 7.67
N LEU A 85 4.55 2.92 6.87
CA LEU A 85 5.43 3.62 5.93
C LEU A 85 5.37 5.13 6.18
N ARG A 86 6.52 5.78 5.99
CA ARG A 86 6.58 7.23 5.78
C ARG A 86 6.47 7.54 4.28
N ARG A 87 6.06 8.76 3.97
CA ARG A 87 6.15 9.28 2.61
C ARG A 87 7.62 9.49 2.21
N LEU A 88 7.92 9.20 0.95
CA LEU A 88 9.17 9.54 0.30
C LEU A 88 9.22 11.05 0.07
N ARG A 89 10.40 11.63 0.31
CA ARG A 89 10.70 13.02 -0.06
C ARG A 89 10.85 13.12 -1.57
N ILE A 90 10.73 14.34 -2.11
CA ILE A 90 10.79 14.55 -3.57
C ILE A 90 12.07 13.99 -4.22
N GLY A 91 13.23 14.13 -3.57
CA GLY A 91 14.49 13.59 -4.07
C GLY A 91 14.56 12.06 -4.01
N GLU A 92 13.95 11.45 -2.98
CA GLU A 92 13.86 10.00 -2.84
C GLU A 92 12.90 9.40 -3.89
N ALA A 93 11.75 10.04 -4.09
CA ALA A 93 10.79 9.66 -5.11
C ALA A 93 11.37 9.81 -6.53
N SER A 94 12.13 10.89 -6.79
CA SER A 94 12.84 11.06 -8.07
C SER A 94 13.85 9.94 -8.29
N ARG A 95 14.68 9.62 -7.29
CA ARG A 95 15.65 8.52 -7.37
C ARG A 95 14.96 7.19 -7.68
N CYS A 96 13.88 6.85 -6.98
CA CYS A 96 13.16 5.60 -7.24
C CYS A 96 12.62 5.57 -8.67
N ARG A 97 12.10 6.69 -9.18
CA ARG A 97 11.63 6.80 -10.57
C ARG A 97 12.75 6.58 -11.58
N ASP A 98 13.93 7.13 -11.34
CA ASP A 98 15.09 6.98 -12.23
C ASP A 98 15.60 5.53 -12.28
N ILE A 99 15.54 4.81 -11.14
CA ILE A 99 15.91 3.39 -11.05
C ILE A 99 14.90 2.51 -11.80
N GLY A 100 13.60 2.73 -11.59
CA GLY A 100 12.52 1.95 -12.19
C GLY A 100 12.39 0.48 -11.74
N GLY A 101 11.26 -0.14 -12.11
CA GLY A 101 11.00 -1.57 -11.92
C GLY A 101 11.10 -2.06 -10.47
N ARG A 102 11.52 -3.33 -10.30
CA ARG A 102 11.67 -3.96 -8.97
C ARG A 102 12.77 -3.33 -8.12
N GLN A 103 13.78 -2.75 -8.76
CA GLN A 103 14.86 -2.06 -8.04
C GLN A 103 14.35 -0.78 -7.39
N ALA A 104 13.46 -0.04 -8.06
CA ALA A 104 12.77 1.11 -7.45
C ALA A 104 11.92 0.71 -6.25
N GLN A 105 11.21 -0.41 -6.34
CA GLN A 105 10.41 -0.95 -5.23
C GLN A 105 11.29 -1.30 -4.03
N LEU A 106 12.43 -1.98 -4.26
CA LEU A 106 13.39 -2.29 -3.19
C LEU A 106 13.96 -1.02 -2.54
N GLU A 107 14.36 -0.04 -3.34
CA GLU A 107 14.87 1.25 -2.83
C GLU A 107 13.79 1.99 -2.02
N ALA A 108 12.56 2.04 -2.53
CA ALA A 108 11.44 2.67 -1.84
C ALA A 108 11.11 1.97 -0.52
N PHE A 109 11.13 0.64 -0.48
CA PHE A 109 10.96 -0.12 0.75
C PHE A 109 12.02 0.27 1.77
N ALA A 110 13.31 0.22 1.38
CA ALA A 110 14.44 0.52 2.25
C ALA A 110 14.37 1.95 2.83
N LEU A 111 13.85 2.91 2.06
CA LEU A 111 13.69 4.30 2.46
C LEU A 111 12.46 4.53 3.36
N ALA A 112 11.34 3.85 3.08
CA ALA A 112 10.03 4.25 3.61
C ALA A 112 9.54 3.43 4.81
N VAL A 113 9.94 2.16 4.94
CA VAL A 113 9.39 1.29 5.99
C VAL A 113 9.84 1.71 7.38
N THR A 114 8.91 1.92 8.30
CA THR A 114 9.21 2.36 9.67
C THR A 114 8.92 1.29 10.71
N SER A 115 7.90 0.47 10.50
CA SER A 115 7.60 -0.69 11.34
C SER A 115 6.73 -1.71 10.62
N SER A 116 6.66 -2.92 11.16
CA SER A 116 5.78 -4.00 10.69
C SER A 116 5.28 -4.81 11.88
N THR A 117 4.08 -5.37 11.78
CA THR A 117 3.59 -6.38 12.74
C THR A 117 3.98 -7.81 12.32
N ALA A 118 4.45 -8.02 11.08
CA ALA A 118 4.86 -9.34 10.59
C ALA A 118 6.32 -9.67 10.90
N VAL A 119 7.20 -8.67 10.98
CA VAL A 119 8.64 -8.85 11.17
C VAL A 119 9.23 -7.66 11.90
N GLU A 120 10.32 -7.90 12.63
CA GLU A 120 11.09 -6.82 13.22
C GLU A 120 11.73 -5.96 12.11
N VAL A 121 11.41 -4.67 12.12
CA VAL A 121 12.03 -3.67 11.26
C VAL A 121 13.00 -2.86 12.12
N PRO A 122 14.30 -2.82 11.78
CA PRO A 122 15.26 -2.01 12.50
C PRO A 122 14.79 -0.56 12.60
N PRO A 123 14.91 0.11 13.77
CA PRO A 123 14.39 1.45 13.96
C PRO A 123 14.96 2.40 12.90
N GLN A 124 14.04 3.10 12.23
CA GLN A 124 14.34 4.07 11.19
C GLN A 124 14.05 5.47 11.69
N GLY A 125 15.08 6.33 11.69
CA GLY A 125 14.86 7.78 11.72
C GLY A 125 14.39 8.29 10.36
N ILE A 126 13.93 9.54 10.29
CA ILE A 126 13.37 10.14 9.06
C ILE A 126 14.37 10.11 7.89
N THR A 127 15.68 10.07 8.16
CA THR A 127 16.75 10.14 7.16
C THR A 127 17.47 8.83 6.92
N ARG A 128 17.15 7.77 7.68
CA ARG A 128 17.83 6.49 7.52
C ARG A 128 17.18 5.71 6.36
N ARG A 129 18.02 4.97 5.64
CA ARG A 129 17.67 3.93 4.68
C ARG A 129 18.13 2.61 5.29
N LEU A 130 17.34 1.54 5.18
CA LEU A 130 17.84 0.20 5.47
C LEU A 130 19.03 -0.14 4.57
N SER A 131 20.01 -0.85 5.12
CA SER A 131 21.07 -1.46 4.33
C SER A 131 20.52 -2.62 3.52
N ASP A 132 21.21 -2.98 2.43
CA ASP A 132 20.77 -4.08 1.56
C ASP A 132 20.70 -5.40 2.34
N ARG A 133 21.62 -5.63 3.29
CA ARG A 133 21.60 -6.78 4.21
C ARG A 133 20.35 -6.82 5.10
N GLU A 134 19.88 -5.68 5.58
CA GLU A 134 18.65 -5.61 6.38
C GLU A 134 17.43 -5.90 5.51
N VAL A 135 17.40 -5.39 4.28
CA VAL A 135 16.31 -5.68 3.33
C VAL A 135 16.31 -7.16 2.95
N GLU A 136 17.46 -7.76 2.68
CA GLU A 136 17.61 -9.21 2.43
C GLU A 136 17.13 -10.02 3.62
N SER A 137 17.56 -9.67 4.85
CA SER A 137 17.10 -10.35 6.07
C SER A 137 15.59 -10.26 6.29
N ILE A 138 14.94 -9.17 5.86
CA ILE A 138 13.48 -9.07 5.89
C ILE A 138 12.87 -9.93 4.78
N ALA A 139 13.40 -9.85 3.57
CA ALA A 139 12.94 -10.62 2.42
C ALA A 139 13.01 -12.14 2.66
N ASP A 140 14.00 -12.63 3.41
CA ASP A 140 14.12 -14.05 3.78
C ASP A 140 12.99 -14.51 4.71
N GLN A 141 12.41 -13.60 5.50
CA GLN A 141 11.34 -13.92 6.46
C GLN A 141 9.95 -13.82 5.85
N VAL A 142 9.70 -12.78 5.05
CA VAL A 142 8.36 -12.49 4.49
C VAL A 142 8.23 -12.75 2.99
N GLY A 143 9.35 -13.08 2.33
CA GLY A 143 9.44 -13.23 0.88
C GLY A 143 9.70 -11.90 0.16
N ALA A 144 10.51 -11.97 -0.91
CA ALA A 144 10.85 -10.80 -1.73
C ALA A 144 9.63 -10.10 -2.35
N ARG A 145 8.56 -10.85 -2.63
CA ARG A 145 7.31 -10.29 -3.17
C ARG A 145 6.67 -9.28 -2.23
N VAL A 146 6.63 -9.57 -0.92
CA VAL A 146 6.08 -8.67 0.09
C VAL A 146 6.89 -7.37 0.13
N VAL A 147 8.22 -7.48 0.09
CA VAL A 147 9.12 -6.32 0.06
C VAL A 147 8.86 -5.44 -1.17
N TRP A 148 8.66 -6.04 -2.34
CA TRP A 148 8.33 -5.30 -3.56
C TRP A 148 6.97 -4.61 -3.49
N GLU A 149 5.94 -5.30 -2.99
CA GLU A 149 4.59 -4.74 -2.85
C GLU A 149 4.57 -3.56 -1.87
N VAL A 150 5.24 -3.69 -0.72
CA VAL A 150 5.35 -2.60 0.26
C VAL A 150 6.15 -1.42 -0.32
N GLY A 151 7.22 -1.70 -1.07
CA GLY A 151 7.99 -0.69 -1.78
C GLY A 151 7.19 0.06 -2.85
N GLU A 152 6.39 -0.65 -3.63
CA GLU A 152 5.44 -0.03 -4.56
C GLU A 152 4.42 0.85 -3.83
N ALA A 153 3.89 0.35 -2.70
CA ALA A 153 2.96 1.10 -1.89
C ALA A 153 3.56 2.41 -1.36
N ALA A 154 4.82 2.38 -0.92
CA ALA A 154 5.55 3.59 -0.54
C ALA A 154 5.64 4.61 -1.70
N MET A 155 5.93 4.15 -2.92
CA MET A 155 6.01 5.04 -4.09
C MET A 155 4.64 5.65 -4.43
N ARG A 156 3.60 4.81 -4.56
CA ARG A 156 2.23 5.23 -4.89
C ARG A 156 1.68 6.19 -3.86
N ALA A 157 1.80 5.83 -2.59
CA ALA A 157 1.31 6.66 -1.52
C ALA A 157 2.04 8.01 -1.49
N SER A 158 3.31 8.08 -1.93
CA SER A 158 4.11 9.31 -1.99
C SER A 158 3.87 10.19 -3.22
N GLU A 159 3.05 9.76 -4.18
CA GLU A 159 2.69 10.59 -5.34
C GLU A 159 1.99 11.88 -4.88
N ALA A 160 2.22 12.98 -5.60
CA ALA A 160 1.60 14.26 -5.28
C ALA A 160 0.06 14.13 -5.30
N PRO A 161 -0.68 14.84 -4.43
CA PRO A 161 -2.13 14.90 -4.53
C PRO A 161 -2.56 15.43 -5.90
N THR A 162 -3.46 14.70 -6.53
CA THR A 162 -4.20 15.11 -7.72
C THR A 162 -5.04 16.36 -7.41
N SER A 163 -5.45 17.07 -8.46
CA SER A 163 -6.31 18.26 -8.32
C SER A 163 -7.66 17.94 -7.67
N ALA A 164 -8.15 16.70 -7.77
CA ALA A 164 -9.38 16.24 -7.12
C ALA A 164 -9.18 16.07 -5.60
N GLU A 165 -8.05 15.49 -5.18
CA GLU A 165 -7.69 15.29 -3.76
C GLU A 165 -7.36 16.59 -3.02
N LYS A 166 -7.04 17.66 -3.77
CA LYS A 166 -6.77 19.00 -3.21
C LYS A 166 -8.03 19.82 -2.92
N LYS A 167 -9.20 19.39 -3.42
CA LYS A 167 -10.44 20.12 -3.20
C LYS A 167 -10.99 19.79 -1.80
N PRO A 168 -11.36 20.81 -1.01
CA PRO A 168 -11.89 20.62 0.32
C PRO A 168 -13.26 19.94 0.27
#